data_AF-A0A7S8HE14-F1
#
_entry.id   AF-A0A7S8HE14-F1
#
_cell.length_a   1.000
_cell.length_b   1.000
_cell.length_c   1.000
_cell.angle_alpha   90.00
_cell.angle_beta   90.00
_cell.angle_gamma   90.00
#
_symmetry.space_group_name_H-M   'P 1'
#
loop_
_entity.id
_entity.type
_entity.pdbx_description
1 polymer ?
#
loop_
_entity_poly.entity_id
_entity_poly.type
_entity_poly.pdbx_seq_one_letter_code
_entity_poly.pdbx_strand_id
1 'polypeptide(L)'
;MKAVRPREPGAPHDATVRLIEQCGGVERVAAFVGRRASSVYRYTDPDQSDGMPFAMVGQLTEHFGAAAAVEHLAMRAGGVFLPVLVEGGEPRWGALTAETARHFAQVMAGIAEALSPGGEGAARVTPGEARGMVPDIDHAIRDLCELRALALAVAGEGGE
;
A
#
# COMPACT_ATOMS: atom_id res chain seq x y z
N MET A 1 3.63 -33.06 13.57
CA MET A 1 3.16 -31.88 12.81
C MET A 1 3.69 -32.00 11.39
N LYS A 2 2.83 -31.95 10.36
CA LYS A 2 3.27 -32.01 8.95
C LYS A 2 4.06 -30.75 8.62
N ALA A 3 5.16 -30.89 7.89
CA ALA A 3 5.99 -29.77 7.45
C ALA A 3 5.16 -28.85 6.53
N VAL A 4 4.97 -27.60 6.94
CA VAL A 4 4.32 -26.56 6.13
C VAL A 4 5.27 -26.23 4.98
N ARG A 5 4.80 -26.39 3.74
CA ARG A 5 5.59 -26.05 2.55
C ARG A 5 5.98 -24.57 2.59
N PRO A 6 7.23 -24.19 2.29
CA PRO A 6 7.62 -22.79 2.13
C PRO A 6 6.72 -22.12 1.08
N ARG A 7 6.16 -20.96 1.42
CA ARG A 7 5.19 -20.24 0.56
C ARG A 7 5.93 -19.32 -0.41
N GLU A 8 5.47 -19.26 -1.66
CA GLU A 8 6.03 -18.34 -2.66
C GLU A 8 5.70 -16.88 -2.28
N PRO A 9 6.72 -16.01 -2.12
CA PRO A 9 6.49 -14.59 -1.85
C PRO A 9 5.59 -13.97 -2.93
N GLY A 10 4.56 -13.22 -2.51
CA GLY A 10 3.62 -12.58 -3.44
C GLY A 10 2.49 -13.49 -3.95
N ALA A 11 2.36 -14.73 -3.48
CA ALA A 11 1.20 -15.57 -3.73
C ALA A 11 -0.05 -15.13 -2.91
N PRO A 12 -1.28 -15.50 -3.30
CA PRO A 12 -2.50 -15.14 -2.55
C PRO A 12 -2.49 -15.60 -1.08
N HIS A 13 -1.88 -16.75 -0.79
CA HIS A 13 -1.77 -17.24 0.60
C HIS A 13 -0.77 -16.42 1.43
N ASP A 14 0.29 -15.90 0.82
CA ASP A 14 1.22 -14.98 1.47
C ASP A 14 0.52 -13.66 1.85
N ALA A 15 -0.27 -13.11 0.94
CA ALA A 15 -1.12 -11.95 1.22
C ALA A 15 -2.12 -12.21 2.34
N THR A 16 -2.71 -13.41 2.39
CA THR A 16 -3.65 -13.82 3.45
C THR A 16 -2.97 -13.94 4.82
N VAL A 17 -1.73 -14.45 4.87
CA VAL A 17 -0.93 -14.50 6.10
C VAL A 17 -0.67 -13.08 6.60
N ARG A 18 -0.14 -12.22 5.73
CA ARG A 18 0.16 -10.82 6.07
C ARG A 18 -1.09 -10.06 6.52
N LEU A 19 -2.24 -10.32 5.89
CA LEU A 19 -3.53 -9.76 6.31
C LEU A 19 -3.85 -10.18 7.76
N ILE A 20 -3.75 -11.47 8.08
CA ILE A 20 -4.02 -11.98 9.43
C ILE A 20 -3.03 -11.41 10.45
N GLU A 21 -1.75 -11.29 10.09
CA GLU A 21 -0.71 -10.69 10.95
C GLU A 21 -1.00 -9.21 11.24
N GLN A 22 -1.37 -8.43 10.22
CA GLN A 22 -1.79 -7.03 10.38
C GLN A 22 -3.02 -6.89 11.28
N CYS A 23 -3.91 -7.89 11.28
CA CYS A 23 -5.07 -7.94 12.19
C CYS A 23 -4.71 -8.38 13.62
N GLY A 24 -3.44 -8.62 13.93
CA GLY A 24 -2.98 -9.07 15.25
C GLY A 24 -3.03 -10.59 15.45
N GLY A 25 -3.08 -11.37 14.37
CA GLY A 25 -2.92 -12.82 14.37
C GLY A 25 -4.22 -13.63 14.33
N VAL A 26 -4.07 -14.95 14.18
CA VAL A 26 -5.17 -15.91 13.92
C VAL A 26 -6.25 -15.87 15.00
N GLU A 27 -5.87 -15.84 16.28
CA GLU A 27 -6.84 -15.85 17.40
C GLU A 27 -7.70 -14.58 17.41
N ARG A 28 -7.09 -13.42 17.15
CA ARG A 28 -7.79 -12.14 17.12
C ARG A 28 -8.76 -12.08 15.94
N VAL A 29 -8.33 -12.53 14.76
CA VAL A 29 -9.20 -12.65 13.59
C VAL A 29 -10.36 -13.61 13.87
N ALA A 30 -10.07 -14.78 14.44
CA ALA A 30 -11.07 -15.81 14.75
C ALA A 30 -12.16 -15.29 15.70
N ALA A 31 -11.76 -14.59 16.76
CA ALA A 31 -12.69 -13.93 17.68
C ALA A 31 -13.54 -12.87 16.99
N PHE A 32 -12.94 -12.02 16.15
CA PHE A 32 -13.64 -10.95 15.44
C PHE A 32 -14.68 -11.48 14.42
N VAL A 33 -14.31 -12.47 13.61
CA VAL A 33 -15.19 -13.00 12.55
C VAL A 33 -16.14 -14.11 13.03
N GLY A 34 -16.11 -14.44 14.33
CA GLY A 34 -16.94 -15.48 14.93
C GLY A 34 -16.66 -16.89 14.41
N ARG A 35 -15.39 -17.24 14.16
CA ARG A 35 -14.97 -18.55 13.63
C ARG A 35 -13.95 -19.23 14.55
N ARG A 36 -13.73 -20.53 14.32
CA ARG A 36 -12.67 -21.27 15.01
C ARG A 36 -11.29 -20.85 14.46
N ALA A 37 -10.29 -20.77 15.33
CA ALA A 37 -8.90 -20.44 14.95
C ALA A 37 -8.35 -21.39 13.88
N SER A 38 -8.68 -22.69 13.95
CA SER A 38 -8.30 -23.67 12.93
C SER A 38 -8.92 -23.40 11.54
N SER A 39 -10.13 -22.83 11.48
CA SER A 39 -10.76 -22.41 10.23
C SER A 39 -10.04 -21.20 9.62
N VAL A 40 -9.58 -20.27 10.46
CA VAL A 40 -8.80 -19.11 10.02
C VAL A 40 -7.40 -19.54 9.55
N TYR A 41 -6.74 -20.43 10.29
CA TYR A 41 -5.44 -20.97 9.92
C TYR A 41 -5.46 -21.66 8.57
N ARG A 42 -6.53 -22.40 8.26
CA ARG A 42 -6.72 -23.05 6.94
C ARG A 42 -6.63 -22.08 5.77
N TYR A 43 -7.06 -20.83 5.90
CA TYR A 43 -6.96 -19.86 4.79
C TYR A 43 -5.51 -19.54 4.41
N THR A 44 -4.57 -19.78 5.32
CA THR A 44 -3.13 -19.59 5.09
C THR A 44 -2.42 -20.82 4.51
N ASP A 45 -3.12 -21.93 4.39
CA ASP A 45 -2.55 -23.21 3.95
C ASP A 45 -2.68 -23.35 2.43
N PRO A 46 -1.57 -23.38 1.68
CA PRO A 46 -1.60 -23.49 0.22
C PRO A 46 -2.10 -24.86 -0.28
N ASP A 47 -2.15 -25.87 0.58
CA ASP A 47 -2.69 -27.19 0.24
C ASP A 47 -4.24 -27.25 0.39
N GLN A 48 -4.88 -26.17 0.86
CA GLN A 48 -6.34 -26.06 0.96
C GLN A 48 -6.93 -25.32 -0.23
N SER A 49 -8.04 -25.83 -0.78
CA SER A 49 -8.79 -25.18 -1.86
C SER A 49 -9.63 -24.00 -1.40
N ASP A 50 -9.99 -23.96 -0.11
CA ASP A 50 -10.90 -22.97 0.44
C ASP A 50 -10.15 -21.69 0.78
N GLY A 51 -10.28 -20.67 -0.07
CA GLY A 51 -9.79 -19.32 0.21
C GLY A 51 -10.62 -18.59 1.28
N MET A 52 -10.04 -17.53 1.85
CA MET A 52 -10.79 -16.60 2.70
C MET A 52 -11.90 -15.92 1.87
N PRO A 53 -13.16 -15.89 2.33
CA PRO A 53 -14.22 -15.19 1.62
C PRO A 53 -13.89 -13.71 1.45
N PHE A 54 -14.13 -13.14 0.27
CA PHE A 54 -13.80 -11.73 0.00
C PHE A 54 -14.52 -10.75 0.93
N ALA A 55 -15.75 -11.05 1.33
CA ALA A 55 -16.48 -10.27 2.34
C ALA A 55 -15.73 -10.20 3.69
N MET A 56 -15.06 -11.28 4.10
CA MET A 56 -14.24 -11.28 5.31
C MET A 56 -12.99 -10.41 5.14
N VAL A 57 -12.35 -10.45 3.97
CA VAL A 57 -11.23 -9.56 3.65
C VAL A 57 -11.65 -8.10 3.82
N GLY A 58 -12.81 -7.71 3.26
CA GLY A 58 -13.36 -6.36 3.42
C GLY A 58 -13.57 -5.98 4.89
N GLN A 59 -14.19 -6.85 5.69
CA GLN A 59 -14.41 -6.62 7.12
C GLN A 59 -13.10 -6.44 7.90
N LEU A 60 -12.08 -7.26 7.60
CA LEU A 60 -10.78 -7.18 8.24
C LEU A 60 -10.03 -5.89 7.86
N THR A 61 -10.07 -5.52 6.59
CA THR A 61 -9.48 -4.26 6.11
C THR A 61 -10.15 -3.05 6.76
N GLU A 62 -11.48 -3.03 6.83
CA GLU A 62 -12.23 -1.92 7.44
C GLU A 62 -11.98 -1.81 8.95
N HIS A 63 -12.05 -2.92 9.68
CA HIS A 63 -11.96 -2.90 11.14
C HIS A 63 -10.52 -2.72 11.65
N PHE A 64 -9.54 -3.35 11.01
CA PHE A 64 -8.14 -3.33 11.47
C PHE A 64 -7.24 -2.39 10.68
N GLY A 65 -7.72 -1.77 9.60
CA GLY A 65 -6.88 -1.00 8.68
C GLY A 65 -5.86 -1.86 7.93
N ALA A 66 -6.12 -3.17 7.79
CA ALA A 66 -5.18 -4.11 7.21
C ALA A 66 -5.13 -3.99 5.67
N ALA A 67 -3.94 -3.67 5.13
CA ALA A 67 -3.72 -3.33 3.72
C ALA A 67 -3.16 -4.49 2.86
N ALA A 68 -2.70 -5.60 3.46
CA ALA A 68 -1.98 -6.64 2.73
C ALA A 68 -2.76 -7.22 1.53
N ALA A 69 -4.08 -7.35 1.66
CA ALA A 69 -4.92 -7.86 0.57
C ALA A 69 -5.03 -6.86 -0.60
N VAL A 70 -5.18 -5.56 -0.32
CA VAL A 70 -5.25 -4.54 -1.36
C VAL A 70 -3.89 -4.30 -2.02
N GLU A 71 -2.80 -4.34 -1.26
CA GLU A 71 -1.43 -4.30 -1.80
C GLU A 71 -1.19 -5.45 -2.78
N HIS A 72 -1.61 -6.67 -2.42
CA HIS A 72 -1.49 -7.82 -3.30
C HIS A 72 -2.29 -7.64 -4.60
N LEU A 73 -3.54 -7.20 -4.50
CA LEU A 73 -4.37 -6.97 -5.69
C LEU A 73 -3.83 -5.83 -6.56
N ALA A 74 -3.31 -4.76 -5.96
CA ALA A 74 -2.67 -3.66 -6.68
C ALA A 74 -1.44 -4.16 -7.46
N MET A 75 -0.54 -4.91 -6.81
CA MET A 75 0.62 -5.49 -7.50
C MET A 75 0.21 -6.41 -8.65
N ARG A 76 -0.83 -7.24 -8.47
CA ARG A 76 -1.35 -8.13 -9.52
C ARG A 76 -1.95 -7.37 -10.70
N ALA A 77 -2.43 -6.15 -10.49
CA ALA A 77 -2.92 -5.25 -11.53
C ALA A 77 -1.81 -4.38 -12.15
N GLY A 78 -0.54 -4.55 -11.75
CA GLY A 78 0.56 -3.69 -12.19
C GLY A 78 0.54 -2.29 -11.57
N GLY A 79 -0.20 -2.11 -10.48
CA GLY A 79 -0.29 -0.86 -9.72
C GLY A 79 0.37 -0.95 -8.35
N VAL A 80 0.27 0.15 -7.62
CA VAL A 80 0.68 0.27 -6.22
C VAL A 80 -0.50 0.74 -5.38
N PHE A 81 -0.61 0.22 -4.16
CA PHE A 81 -1.56 0.74 -3.18
C PHE A 81 -0.90 1.84 -2.38
N LEU A 82 -1.48 3.04 -2.40
CA LEU A 82 -1.10 4.16 -1.54
C LEU A 82 -2.27 4.47 -0.60
N PRO A 83 -2.13 4.17 0.71
CA PRO A 83 -3.13 4.59 1.68
C PRO A 83 -3.11 6.12 1.78
N VAL A 84 -4.28 6.75 1.64
CA VAL A 84 -4.41 8.18 1.89
C VAL A 84 -4.96 8.36 3.30
N LEU A 85 -4.15 8.92 4.17
CA LEU A 85 -4.56 9.26 5.54
C LEU A 85 -5.25 10.62 5.49
N VAL A 86 -6.58 10.61 5.36
CA VAL A 86 -7.35 11.84 5.59
C VAL A 86 -7.46 12.00 7.11
N GLU A 87 -6.49 12.68 7.71
CA GLU A 87 -6.62 13.09 9.11
C GLU A 87 -7.74 14.13 9.22
N GLY A 88 -8.71 13.88 10.12
CA GLY A 88 -9.78 14.81 10.42
C GLY A 88 -9.20 16.08 11.04
N GLY A 89 -9.03 17.13 10.23
CA GLY A 89 -8.51 18.42 10.62
C GLY A 89 -8.79 19.45 9.52
N GLU A 90 -8.63 20.73 9.83
CA GLU A 90 -8.83 21.78 8.82
C GLU A 90 -7.96 21.52 7.57
N PRO A 91 -8.53 21.63 6.36
CA PRO A 91 -7.80 21.49 5.11
C PRO A 91 -6.58 22.43 5.03
N ARG A 92 -5.36 21.90 5.21
CA ARG A 92 -4.11 22.66 5.11
C ARG A 92 -3.66 22.86 3.66
N TRP A 93 -4.58 23.31 2.79
CA TRP A 93 -4.36 23.47 1.35
C TRP A 93 -3.04 24.17 1.00
N GLY A 94 -2.77 25.32 1.62
CA GLY A 94 -1.58 26.10 1.33
C GLY A 94 -0.28 25.38 1.69
N ALA A 95 -0.22 24.77 2.88
CA ALA A 95 0.97 24.06 3.35
C ALA A 95 1.23 22.80 2.52
N LEU A 96 0.19 21.98 2.32
CA LEU A 96 0.28 20.72 1.57
C LEU A 96 0.62 20.98 0.09
N THR A 97 0.07 22.03 -0.52
CA THR A 97 0.43 22.43 -1.89
C THR A 97 1.90 22.84 -1.97
N ALA A 98 2.38 23.62 -1.01
CA ALA A 98 3.77 24.06 -0.99
C ALA A 98 4.76 22.90 -0.75
N GLU A 99 4.40 21.94 0.12
CA GLU A 99 5.16 20.71 0.36
C GLU A 99 5.22 19.84 -0.90
N THR A 100 4.06 19.55 -1.49
CA THR A 100 3.96 18.79 -2.75
C THR A 100 4.82 19.42 -3.84
N ALA A 101 4.75 20.74 -4.02
CA ALA A 101 5.52 21.44 -5.04
C ALA A 101 7.03 21.32 -4.80
N ARG A 102 7.49 21.37 -3.55
CA ARG A 102 8.91 21.19 -3.19
C ARG A 102 9.39 19.77 -3.50
N HIS A 103 8.65 18.76 -3.06
CA HIS A 103 9.03 17.36 -3.29
C HIS A 103 9.00 17.01 -4.77
N PHE A 104 7.98 17.48 -5.51
CA PHE A 104 7.93 17.32 -6.96
C PHE A 104 9.13 17.98 -7.66
N ALA A 105 9.51 19.20 -7.27
CA ALA A 105 10.68 19.87 -7.82
C ALA A 105 11.98 19.11 -7.51
N GLN A 106 12.11 18.51 -6.33
CA GLN A 106 13.27 17.67 -5.96
C GLN A 106 13.36 16.42 -6.83
N VAL A 107 12.25 15.71 -7.04
CA VAL A 107 12.19 14.55 -7.95
C VAL A 107 12.64 14.95 -9.36
N MET A 108 12.09 16.05 -9.89
CA MET A 108 12.45 16.54 -11.22
C MET A 108 13.92 16.95 -11.32
N ALA A 109 14.49 17.55 -10.26
CA ALA A 109 15.89 17.91 -10.20
C ALA A 109 16.79 16.67 -10.21
N GLY A 110 16.47 15.65 -9.41
CA GLY A 110 17.23 14.39 -9.38
C GLY A 110 17.23 13.66 -10.72
N ILE A 111 16.07 13.62 -11.40
CA ILE A 111 15.98 13.07 -12.76
C ILE A 111 16.83 13.88 -13.75
N ALA A 112 16.75 15.21 -13.69
CA ALA A 112 17.53 16.07 -14.58
C ALA A 112 19.05 15.92 -14.36
N GLU A 113 19.49 15.74 -13.11
CA GLU A 113 20.90 15.52 -12.76
C GLU A 113 21.42 14.18 -13.28
N ALA A 114 20.66 13.09 -13.08
CA ALA A 114 21.01 11.76 -13.61
C ALA A 114 21.06 11.72 -15.15
N LEU A 115 20.18 12.48 -15.80
CA LEU A 115 20.16 12.62 -17.27
C LEU A 115 21.19 13.65 -17.78
N SER A 116 21.87 14.37 -16.90
CA SER A 116 22.89 15.34 -17.31
C SER A 116 24.16 14.62 -17.80
N PRO A 117 24.98 15.27 -18.62
CA PRO A 117 26.30 14.74 -19.01
C PRO A 117 27.24 14.49 -17.82
N GLY A 118 26.99 15.13 -16.67
CA GLY A 118 27.75 14.95 -15.43
C GLY A 118 27.17 13.88 -14.49
N GLY A 119 26.02 13.29 -14.83
CA GLY A 119 25.40 12.19 -14.08
C GLY A 119 26.20 10.90 -14.17
N GLU A 120 25.96 9.97 -13.24
CA GLU A 120 26.74 8.73 -13.12
C GLU A 120 26.65 7.86 -14.38
N GLY A 121 25.47 7.86 -15.02
CA GLY A 121 25.21 7.10 -16.25
C GLY A 121 25.42 7.86 -17.55
N ALA A 122 26.01 9.07 -17.52
CA ALA A 122 26.30 9.90 -18.69
C ALA A 122 25.09 10.03 -19.64
N ALA A 123 24.02 10.67 -19.17
CA ALA A 123 22.72 10.83 -19.84
C ALA A 123 21.82 9.58 -19.88
N ARG A 124 22.02 8.64 -18.95
CA ARG A 124 21.09 7.53 -18.68
C ARG A 124 20.95 7.36 -17.18
N VAL A 125 19.74 7.06 -16.71
CA VAL A 125 19.51 6.73 -15.31
C VAL A 125 20.11 5.34 -15.03
N THR A 126 21.07 5.27 -14.10
CA THR A 126 21.65 4.00 -13.65
C THR A 126 20.71 3.26 -12.69
N PRO A 127 20.89 1.94 -12.48
CA PRO A 127 20.17 1.23 -11.41
C PRO A 127 20.43 1.79 -10.01
N GLY A 128 21.60 2.42 -9.78
CA GLY A 128 21.92 3.09 -8.52
C GLY A 128 21.08 4.35 -8.32
N GLU A 129 21.11 5.24 -9.31
CA GLU A 129 20.33 6.47 -9.37
C GLU A 129 18.83 6.18 -9.24
N ALA A 130 18.31 5.20 -10.00
CA ALA A 130 16.90 4.81 -9.94
C ALA A 130 16.50 4.34 -8.53
N ARG A 131 17.33 3.53 -7.86
CA ARG A 131 17.06 3.11 -6.47
C ARG A 131 17.10 4.28 -5.49
N GLY A 132 17.96 5.26 -5.73
CA GLY A 132 18.03 6.49 -4.94
C GLY A 132 16.81 7.38 -5.10
N MET A 133 16.21 7.41 -6.30
CA MET A 133 15.03 8.25 -6.61
C MET A 133 13.71 7.68 -6.11
N VAL A 134 13.59 6.35 -5.95
CA VAL A 134 12.32 5.70 -5.58
C VAL A 134 11.70 6.28 -4.31
N PRO A 135 12.45 6.49 -3.20
CA PRO A 135 11.88 7.09 -2.00
C PRO A 135 11.31 8.50 -2.22
N ASP A 136 11.99 9.34 -3.01
CA ASP A 136 11.55 10.71 -3.30
C ASP A 136 10.30 10.71 -4.19
N ILE A 137 10.25 9.81 -5.18
CA ILE A 137 9.09 9.60 -6.04
C ILE A 137 7.89 9.12 -5.20
N ASP A 138 8.10 8.14 -4.31
CA ASP A 138 7.05 7.63 -3.43
C ASP A 138 6.50 8.71 -2.50
N HIS A 139 7.36 9.61 -2.02
CA HIS A 139 6.95 10.76 -1.21
C HIS A 139 6.10 11.74 -2.04
N ALA A 140 6.56 12.12 -3.22
CA ALA A 140 5.82 13.05 -4.09
C ALA A 140 4.46 12.48 -4.52
N ILE A 141 4.37 11.17 -4.79
CA ILE A 141 3.10 10.50 -5.09
C ILE A 141 2.16 10.56 -3.87
N ARG A 142 2.67 10.33 -2.65
CA ARG A 142 1.87 10.42 -1.42
C ARG A 142 1.25 11.81 -1.25
N ASP A 143 2.04 12.86 -1.38
CA ASP A 143 1.55 14.24 -1.22
C ASP A 143 0.48 14.59 -2.26
N LEU A 144 0.68 14.16 -3.51
CA LEU A 144 -0.31 14.32 -4.58
C LEU A 144 -1.60 13.53 -4.29
N CYS A 145 -1.49 12.33 -3.72
CA CYS A 145 -2.64 11.55 -3.30
C CYS A 145 -3.39 12.20 -2.14
N GLU A 146 -2.69 12.83 -1.19
CA GLU A 146 -3.29 13.62 -0.10
C GLU A 146 -4.03 14.85 -0.65
N LEU A 147 -3.40 15.62 -1.55
CA LEU A 147 -4.07 16.73 -2.24
C LEU A 147 -5.32 16.27 -3.00
N ARG A 148 -5.23 15.12 -3.68
CA ARG A 148 -6.39 14.54 -4.38
C ARG A 148 -7.51 14.18 -3.41
N ALA A 149 -7.20 13.56 -2.27
CA ALA A 149 -8.22 13.22 -1.30
C ALA A 149 -8.88 14.47 -0.70
N LEU A 150 -8.09 15.51 -0.43
CA LEU A 150 -8.61 16.80 0.03
C LEU A 150 -9.56 17.43 -1.01
N ALA A 151 -9.21 17.36 -2.30
CA ALA A 151 -10.07 17.84 -3.38
C ALA A 151 -11.37 17.05 -3.50
N LEU A 152 -11.31 15.73 -3.35
CA LEU A 152 -12.50 14.88 -3.36
C LEU A 152 -13.41 15.12 -2.16
N ALA A 153 -12.85 15.35 -0.97
CA ALA A 153 -13.63 15.66 0.22
C ALA A 153 -14.46 16.93 0.01
N VAL A 154 -13.82 18.03 -0.43
CA VAL A 154 -14.52 19.29 -0.74
C VAL A 154 -15.55 19.13 -1.87
N ALA A 155 -15.21 18.38 -2.91
CA ALA A 155 -16.14 18.14 -4.03
C ALA A 155 -17.37 17.30 -3.61
N GLY A 156 -17.21 16.41 -2.62
CA GLY A 156 -18.30 15.60 -2.06
C GLY A 156 -19.20 16.35 -1.09
N GLU A 157 -18.67 17.32 -0.34
CA GLU A 157 -19.42 18.16 0.60
C GLU A 157 -20.33 19.19 -0.10
N GLY A 158 -20.07 19.52 -1.38
CA GLY A 158 -20.87 20.46 -2.16
C GLY A 158 -22.11 19.86 -2.84
N GLY A 159 -22.47 18.62 -2.52
CA GLY A 159 -23.56 17.85 -3.13
C GLY A 159 -24.65 17.45 -2.13
N GLU A 160 -25.24 18.41 -1.43
CA GLU A 160 -26.54 18.28 -0.74
C GLU A 160 -27.43 19.50 -1.04
#